data_AF-A0A7Y3PAL0-F1
#
_entry.id   AF-A0A7Y3PAL0-F1
#
_cell.length_a   1.000
_cell.length_b   1.000
_cell.length_c   1.000
_cell.angle_alpha   90.00
_cell.angle_beta   90.00
_cell.angle_gamma   90.00
#
_symmetry.space_group_name_H-M   'P 1'
#
loop_
_entity.id
_entity.type
_entity.pdbx_description
1 polymer ?
#
loop_
_entity_poly.entity_id
_entity_poly.type
_entity_poly.pdbx_seq_one_letter_code
_entity_poly.pdbx_strand_id
1 'polypeptide(L)'
;MAINAAQLRREIEEVFALVPYPGDDGIVGHKCWECDEVLAQYKGKRWQDYKDRPLDLVGPPNRQACSFFTPEAFRYYAPLAMLAASDFFNEADLLTDYFIWNLSPWESDMERTAENAVRLAAFAPTELRVLLLFLDFLKDRHPLDYVTGPKKGEVASLRKAITTRLEGAKKENIPRPEK
;
A
#
# COMPACT_ATOMS: atom_id res chain seq x y z
N MET A 1 -9.46 -14.60 -15.47
CA MET A 1 -8.48 -13.92 -16.34
C MET A 1 -7.49 -13.23 -15.44
N ALA A 2 -6.19 -13.39 -15.69
CA ALA A 2 -5.15 -12.65 -14.97
C ALA A 2 -5.26 -11.16 -15.32
N ILE A 3 -5.18 -10.27 -14.33
CA ILE A 3 -5.15 -8.83 -14.55
C ILE A 3 -3.80 -8.45 -15.18
N ASN A 4 -3.81 -7.60 -16.21
CA ASN A 4 -2.58 -7.08 -16.78
C ASN A 4 -2.21 -5.70 -16.19
N ALA A 5 -0.97 -5.25 -16.41
CA ALA A 5 -0.46 -4.01 -15.82
C ALA A 5 -1.31 -2.78 -16.20
N ALA A 6 -1.75 -2.67 -17.47
CA ALA A 6 -2.59 -1.58 -17.92
C ALA A 6 -3.98 -1.56 -17.26
N GLN A 7 -4.58 -2.73 -17.02
CA GLN A 7 -5.83 -2.85 -16.27
C GLN A 7 -5.62 -2.43 -14.81
N LEU A 8 -4.59 -2.97 -14.15
CA LEU A 8 -4.27 -2.64 -12.77
C LEU A 8 -4.01 -1.14 -12.58
N ARG A 9 -3.21 -0.52 -13.45
CA ARG A 9 -2.94 0.92 -13.44
C ARG A 9 -4.22 1.75 -13.49
N ARG A 10 -5.17 1.41 -14.36
CA ARG A 10 -6.46 2.12 -14.43
C ARG A 10 -7.23 2.03 -13.11
N GLU A 11 -7.32 0.84 -12.53
CA GLU A 11 -8.00 0.64 -11.24
C GLU A 11 -7.32 1.44 -10.11
N ILE A 12 -5.98 1.47 -10.08
CA ILE A 12 -5.22 2.28 -9.13
C ILE A 12 -5.54 3.76 -9.32
N GLU A 13 -5.42 4.26 -10.55
CA GLU A 13 -5.61 5.68 -10.82
C GLU A 13 -7.04 6.14 -10.50
N GLU A 14 -8.05 5.37 -10.89
CA GLU A 14 -9.46 5.71 -10.68
C GLU A 14 -9.82 5.70 -9.19
N VAL A 15 -9.49 4.62 -8.47
CA VAL A 15 -9.90 4.46 -7.07
C VAL A 15 -9.15 5.41 -6.14
N PHE A 16 -7.87 5.69 -6.41
CA PHE A 16 -7.07 6.56 -5.55
C PHE A 16 -7.09 8.04 -5.96
N ALA A 17 -7.74 8.41 -7.07
CA ALA A 17 -7.80 9.79 -7.57
C ALA A 17 -8.28 10.81 -6.51
N LEU A 18 -9.21 10.37 -5.67
CA LEU A 18 -9.89 11.22 -4.68
C LEU A 18 -9.34 11.08 -3.26
N VAL A 19 -8.29 10.29 -3.05
CA VAL A 19 -7.67 10.17 -1.73
C VAL A 19 -7.08 11.53 -1.34
N PRO A 20 -7.49 12.12 -0.21
CA PRO A 20 -7.02 13.44 0.17
C PRO A 20 -5.54 13.41 0.50
N TYR A 21 -4.83 14.47 0.11
CA TYR A 21 -3.47 14.70 0.58
C TYR A 21 -3.49 14.85 2.11
N PRO A 22 -2.62 14.14 2.86
CA PRO A 22 -2.62 14.18 4.33
C PRO A 22 -2.25 15.54 4.93
N GLY A 23 -1.78 16.49 4.09
CA GLY A 23 -1.15 17.72 4.55
C GLY A 23 0.32 17.47 4.90
N ASP A 24 1.13 18.53 4.88
CA ASP A 24 2.57 18.43 5.09
C ASP A 24 2.91 17.88 6.49
N ASP A 25 2.22 18.37 7.51
CA ASP A 25 2.39 17.91 8.90
C ASP A 25 1.84 16.49 9.12
N GLY A 26 1.08 15.96 8.16
CA GLY A 26 0.50 14.63 8.17
C GLY A 26 1.34 13.59 7.44
N ILE A 27 2.54 13.93 6.93
CA ILE A 27 3.37 12.96 6.17
C ILE A 27 4.00 11.92 7.09
N VAL A 28 4.66 12.35 8.17
CA VAL A 28 5.46 11.48 9.05
C VAL A 28 4.84 11.32 10.44
N GLY A 29 4.91 10.10 11.00
CA GLY A 29 4.27 9.76 12.28
C GLY A 29 5.08 10.10 13.53
N HIS A 30 6.37 10.40 13.40
CA HIS A 30 7.25 10.76 14.50
C HIS A 30 8.29 11.80 14.08
N LYS A 31 9.07 12.30 15.05
CA LYS A 31 10.12 13.30 14.81
C LYS A 31 11.49 12.69 15.05
N CYS A 32 12.28 12.57 13.98
CA CYS A 32 13.71 12.28 13.99
C CYS A 32 14.35 12.83 12.71
N TRP A 33 15.67 12.79 12.61
CA TRP A 33 16.39 13.33 11.45
C TRP A 33 15.99 12.65 10.12
N GLU A 34 15.75 11.34 10.11
CA GLU A 34 15.26 10.62 8.92
C GLU A 34 13.82 11.04 8.54
N CYS A 35 12.98 11.35 9.53
CA CYS A 35 11.65 11.89 9.26
C CYS A 35 11.71 13.27 8.63
N ASP A 36 12.69 14.10 9.00
CA ASP A 36 12.86 15.42 8.39
C ASP A 36 13.26 15.30 6.92
N GLU A 37 14.09 14.30 6.57
CA GLU A 37 14.44 13.99 5.17
C GLU A 37 13.24 13.48 4.38
N VAL A 38 12.47 12.53 4.94
CA VAL A 38 11.23 12.04 4.32
C VAL A 38 10.23 13.18 4.16
N LEU A 39 10.05 14.03 5.18
CA LEU A 39 9.17 15.18 5.10
C LEU A 39 9.62 16.12 3.98
N ALA A 40 10.90 16.50 3.93
CA ALA A 40 11.44 17.38 2.89
C ALA A 40 11.25 16.79 1.48
N GLN A 41 11.38 15.48 1.33
CA GLN A 41 11.22 14.81 0.05
C GLN A 41 9.76 14.78 -0.43
N TYR A 42 8.78 14.63 0.46
CA TYR A 42 7.37 14.42 0.11
C TYR A 42 6.48 15.67 0.29
N LYS A 43 6.96 16.71 0.97
CA LYS A 43 6.21 17.95 1.23
C LYS A 43 5.70 18.59 -0.06
N GLY A 44 4.40 18.88 -0.10
CA GLY A 44 3.70 19.50 -1.24
C GLY A 44 3.65 18.65 -2.51
N LYS A 45 4.12 17.39 -2.48
CA LYS A 45 4.13 16.52 -3.66
C LYS A 45 2.85 15.73 -3.75
N ARG A 46 2.29 15.69 -4.96
CA ARG A 46 1.10 14.90 -5.24
C ARG A 46 1.49 13.64 -5.97
N TRP A 47 0.95 12.50 -5.57
CA TRP A 47 1.27 11.24 -6.23
C TRP A 47 0.90 11.27 -7.72
N GLN A 48 -0.17 11.99 -8.08
CA GLN A 48 -0.64 12.13 -9.46
C GLN A 48 0.40 12.74 -10.40
N ASP A 49 1.28 13.62 -9.90
CA ASP A 49 2.31 14.28 -10.71
C ASP A 49 3.48 13.34 -11.05
N TYR A 50 3.54 12.18 -10.38
CA TYR A 50 4.60 11.17 -10.52
C TYR A 50 4.07 9.84 -11.07
N LYS A 51 2.78 9.71 -11.38
CA LYS A 51 2.17 8.42 -11.78
C LYS A 51 2.81 7.78 -13.03
N ASP A 52 3.38 8.57 -13.93
CA ASP A 52 4.05 8.09 -15.15
C ASP A 52 5.56 7.84 -14.93
N ARG A 53 6.10 8.26 -13.78
CA ARG A 53 7.50 8.12 -13.35
C ARG A 53 7.59 7.89 -11.85
N PRO A 54 6.95 6.83 -11.32
CA PRO A 54 6.76 6.66 -9.89
C PRO A 54 8.09 6.57 -9.12
N LEU A 55 9.12 6.00 -9.75
CA LEU A 55 10.45 5.85 -9.17
C LEU A 55 11.15 7.19 -8.85
N ASP A 56 10.79 8.30 -9.52
CA ASP A 56 11.35 9.63 -9.21
C ASP A 56 11.03 10.07 -7.77
N LEU A 57 9.96 9.54 -7.18
CA LEU A 57 9.56 9.88 -5.81
C LEU A 57 9.78 8.72 -4.83
N VAL A 58 9.31 7.51 -5.16
CA VAL A 58 9.32 6.35 -4.25
C VAL A 58 10.43 5.33 -4.54
N GLY A 59 11.18 5.50 -5.63
CA GLY A 59 12.29 4.61 -5.98
C GLY A 59 13.55 4.88 -5.15
N PRO A 60 14.67 4.18 -5.42
CA PRO A 60 15.95 4.43 -4.75
C PRO A 60 16.38 5.92 -4.84
N PRO A 61 16.82 6.56 -3.73
CA PRO A 61 17.08 5.98 -2.41
C PRO A 61 15.87 5.94 -1.46
N ASN A 62 14.70 6.43 -1.87
CA ASN A 62 13.53 6.68 -1.00
C ASN A 62 12.64 5.46 -0.76
N ARG A 63 13.03 4.26 -1.21
CA ARG A 63 12.19 3.04 -1.15
C ARG A 63 11.73 2.65 0.26
N GLN A 64 12.50 2.99 1.30
CA GLN A 64 12.10 2.76 2.70
C GLN A 64 11.22 3.87 3.31
N ALA A 65 10.97 4.98 2.61
CA ALA A 65 10.23 6.13 3.15
C ALA A 65 8.84 5.75 3.70
N CYS A 66 8.22 4.71 3.13
CA CYS A 66 6.91 4.24 3.55
C CYS A 66 6.84 3.79 5.02
N SER A 67 7.95 3.35 5.61
CA SER A 67 8.00 2.98 7.03
C SER A 67 7.80 4.17 7.98
N PHE A 68 8.10 5.39 7.52
CA PHE A 68 7.98 6.62 8.32
C PHE A 68 6.61 7.29 8.19
N PHE A 69 5.81 6.89 7.20
CA PHE A 69 4.53 7.52 6.91
C PHE A 69 3.52 7.30 8.04
N THR A 70 2.71 8.33 8.27
CA THR A 70 1.41 8.16 8.94
C THR A 70 0.53 7.20 8.14
N PRO A 71 -0.52 6.61 8.75
CA PRO A 71 -1.50 5.81 8.03
C PRO A 71 -2.11 6.53 6.82
N GLU A 72 -2.41 7.83 6.95
CA GLU A 72 -2.99 8.66 5.90
C GLU A 72 -2.01 8.90 4.75
N ALA A 73 -0.74 9.20 5.06
CA ALA A 73 0.30 9.37 4.04
C ALA A 73 0.63 8.05 3.34
N PHE A 74 0.65 6.94 4.08
CA PHE A 74 0.86 5.61 3.50
C PHE A 74 -0.24 5.29 2.49
N ARG A 75 -1.51 5.51 2.87
CA ARG A 75 -2.65 5.37 1.96
C ARG A 75 -2.55 6.29 0.74
N TYR A 76 -2.17 7.56 0.94
CA TYR A 76 -2.08 8.54 -0.14
C TYR A 76 -1.00 8.21 -1.18
N TYR A 77 0.17 7.72 -0.75
CA TYR A 77 1.29 7.39 -1.64
C TYR A 77 1.33 5.93 -2.10
N ALA A 78 0.47 5.06 -1.56
CA ALA A 78 0.33 3.66 -1.99
C ALA A 78 0.21 3.47 -3.52
N PRO A 79 -0.50 4.34 -4.28
CA PRO A 79 -0.54 4.25 -5.74
C PRO A 79 0.84 4.21 -6.39
N LEU A 80 1.80 5.02 -5.94
CA LEU A 80 3.13 5.05 -6.56
C LEU A 80 3.91 3.77 -6.31
N ALA A 81 3.78 3.18 -5.13
CA ALA A 81 4.42 1.89 -4.83
C ALA A 81 3.85 0.79 -5.74
N MET A 82 2.52 0.73 -5.91
CA MET A 82 1.88 -0.25 -6.78
C MET A 82 2.22 -0.01 -8.26
N LEU A 83 2.22 1.25 -8.73
CA LEU A 83 2.58 1.60 -10.09
C LEU A 83 4.04 1.26 -10.39
N ALA A 84 4.97 1.63 -9.50
CA ALA A 84 6.38 1.27 -9.60
C ALA A 84 6.57 -0.24 -9.70
N ALA A 85 5.94 -1.01 -8.80
CA ALA A 85 6.02 -2.47 -8.82
C ALA A 85 5.42 -3.08 -10.09
N SER A 86 4.36 -2.49 -10.65
CA SER A 86 3.68 -3.03 -11.83
C SER A 86 4.38 -2.72 -13.15
N ASP A 87 5.00 -1.55 -13.26
CA ASP A 87 5.57 -1.05 -14.52
C ASP A 87 7.10 -1.17 -14.55
N PHE A 88 7.76 -1.21 -13.38
CA PHE A 88 9.21 -1.17 -13.21
C PHE A 88 9.67 -2.14 -12.12
N PHE A 89 9.17 -3.37 -12.15
CA PHE A 89 9.33 -4.34 -11.05
C PHE A 89 10.78 -4.53 -10.59
N ASN A 90 11.73 -4.67 -11.53
CA ASN A 90 13.13 -4.91 -11.20
C ASN A 90 13.79 -3.63 -10.64
N GLU A 91 13.47 -2.48 -11.20
CA GLU A 91 14.01 -1.17 -10.81
C GLU A 91 13.42 -0.66 -9.49
N ALA A 92 12.21 -1.12 -9.14
CA ALA A 92 11.59 -0.87 -7.85
C ALA A 92 12.39 -1.52 -6.70
N ASP A 93 13.21 -2.54 -6.97
CA ASP A 93 14.06 -3.21 -5.99
C ASP A 93 13.24 -3.60 -4.73
N LEU A 94 13.71 -3.28 -3.53
CA LEU A 94 13.02 -3.58 -2.27
C LEU A 94 11.74 -2.76 -2.01
N LEU A 95 11.33 -1.85 -2.90
CA LEU A 95 10.14 -1.01 -2.67
C LEU A 95 8.87 -1.85 -2.47
N THR A 96 8.64 -2.84 -3.33
CA THR A 96 7.46 -3.72 -3.24
C THR A 96 7.44 -4.48 -1.93
N ASP A 97 8.61 -4.93 -1.49
CA ASP A 97 8.80 -5.64 -0.23
C ASP A 97 8.49 -4.72 0.95
N TYR A 98 9.05 -3.51 1.02
CA TYR A 98 8.76 -2.55 2.09
C TYR A 98 7.29 -2.17 2.14
N PHE A 99 6.64 -2.03 0.99
CA PHE A 99 5.22 -1.73 0.91
C PHE A 99 4.37 -2.85 1.50
N ILE A 100 4.60 -4.10 1.10
CA ILE A 100 3.88 -5.28 1.62
C ILE A 100 4.18 -5.47 3.11
N TRP A 101 5.45 -5.32 3.50
CA TRP A 101 5.93 -5.48 4.87
C TRP A 101 5.20 -4.54 5.84
N ASN A 102 5.00 -3.28 5.46
CA ASN A 102 4.30 -2.25 6.25
C ASN A 102 2.77 -2.40 6.30
N LEU A 103 2.19 -3.38 5.59
CA LEU A 103 0.76 -3.70 5.66
C LEU A 103 0.49 -5.10 6.23
N SER A 104 1.47 -5.99 6.20
CA SER A 104 1.31 -7.39 6.58
C SER A 104 1.30 -7.56 8.09
N PRO A 105 0.40 -8.40 8.66
CA PRO A 105 0.53 -8.88 10.03
C PRO A 105 1.78 -9.75 10.22
N TRP A 106 2.41 -9.64 11.40
CA TRP A 106 3.61 -10.37 11.81
C TRP A 106 3.32 -11.22 13.06
N GLU A 107 3.22 -12.55 12.90
CA GLU A 107 2.83 -13.45 14.01
C GLU A 107 3.75 -13.36 15.23
N SER A 108 5.04 -13.08 15.01
CA SER A 108 6.05 -12.95 16.06
C SER A 108 6.22 -11.53 16.63
N ASP A 109 5.55 -10.54 16.04
CA ASP A 109 5.69 -9.13 16.42
C ASP A 109 4.30 -8.47 16.51
N MET A 110 3.78 -8.45 17.73
CA MET A 110 2.42 -7.99 17.99
C MET A 110 2.29 -6.46 17.93
N GLU A 111 3.35 -5.74 18.29
CA GLU A 111 3.38 -4.29 18.17
C GLU A 111 3.37 -3.87 16.70
N ARG A 112 4.23 -4.47 15.88
CA ARG A 112 4.22 -4.26 14.43
C ARG A 112 2.88 -4.62 13.80
N THR A 113 2.30 -5.74 14.22
CA THR A 113 0.98 -6.16 13.74
C THR A 113 -0.10 -5.11 14.05
N ALA A 114 -0.07 -4.52 15.25
CA ALA A 114 -1.01 -3.46 15.61
C ALA A 114 -0.78 -2.19 14.75
N GLU A 115 0.47 -1.75 14.57
CA GLU A 115 0.79 -0.60 13.71
C GLU A 115 0.35 -0.82 12.25
N ASN A 116 0.65 -1.97 11.68
CA ASN A 116 0.27 -2.32 10.31
C ASN A 116 -1.24 -2.45 10.16
N ALA A 117 -1.94 -2.93 11.19
CA ALA A 117 -3.41 -2.95 11.20
C ALA A 117 -4.00 -1.53 11.17
N VAL A 118 -3.37 -0.55 11.84
CA VAL A 118 -3.78 0.86 11.76
C VAL A 118 -3.56 1.43 10.36
N ARG A 119 -2.40 1.16 9.73
CA ARG A 119 -2.13 1.55 8.33
C ARG A 119 -3.18 0.96 7.38
N LEU A 120 -3.41 -0.35 7.47
CA LEU A 120 -4.41 -1.04 6.67
C LEU A 120 -5.83 -0.50 6.94
N ALA A 121 -6.09 -0.03 8.17
CA ALA A 121 -7.37 0.54 8.53
C ALA A 121 -7.66 1.89 7.89
N ALA A 122 -6.64 2.64 7.47
CA ALA A 122 -6.84 3.90 6.75
C ALA A 122 -7.47 3.69 5.37
N PHE A 123 -7.31 2.51 4.76
CA PHE A 123 -7.81 2.22 3.41
C PHE A 123 -9.33 1.98 3.40
N ALA A 124 -9.99 2.57 2.40
CA ALA A 124 -11.40 2.34 2.12
C ALA A 124 -11.64 0.94 1.52
N PRO A 125 -12.86 0.37 1.62
CA PRO A 125 -13.16 -0.94 1.04
C PRO A 125 -12.93 -1.05 -0.48
N THR A 126 -13.04 0.04 -1.23
CA THR A 126 -12.73 0.06 -2.67
C THR A 126 -11.22 -0.04 -2.91
N GLU A 127 -10.41 0.71 -2.16
CA GLU A 127 -8.94 0.69 -2.22
C GLU A 127 -8.37 -0.66 -1.79
N LEU A 128 -8.94 -1.27 -0.76
CA LEU A 128 -8.59 -2.63 -0.32
C LEU A 128 -8.82 -3.68 -1.42
N ARG A 129 -9.85 -3.52 -2.26
CA ARG A 129 -10.07 -4.41 -3.41
C ARG A 129 -8.99 -4.21 -4.47
N VAL A 130 -8.55 -2.98 -4.71
CA VAL A 130 -7.42 -2.70 -5.61
C VAL A 130 -6.11 -3.31 -5.06
N LEU A 131 -5.88 -3.25 -3.76
CA LEU A 131 -4.75 -3.96 -3.14
C LEU A 131 -4.83 -5.47 -3.37
N LEU A 132 -6.01 -6.09 -3.28
CA LEU A 132 -6.16 -7.51 -3.63
C LEU A 132 -5.83 -7.79 -5.10
N LEU A 133 -6.27 -6.92 -6.02
CA LEU A 133 -5.94 -7.03 -7.44
C LEU A 133 -4.43 -6.90 -7.67
N PHE A 134 -3.76 -5.99 -6.96
CA PHE A 134 -2.31 -5.83 -7.00
C PHE A 134 -1.58 -7.08 -6.49
N LEU A 135 -2.02 -7.67 -5.38
CA LEU A 135 -1.41 -8.91 -4.86
C LEU A 135 -1.60 -10.08 -5.83
N ASP A 136 -2.76 -10.18 -6.50
CA ASP A 136 -2.98 -11.20 -7.52
C ASP A 136 -2.11 -10.95 -8.76
N PHE A 137 -1.94 -9.69 -9.19
CA PHE A 137 -1.00 -9.31 -10.24
C PHE A 137 0.44 -9.75 -9.91
N LEU A 138 0.92 -9.47 -8.70
CA LEU A 138 2.28 -9.85 -8.27
C LEU A 138 2.49 -11.36 -8.32
N LYS A 139 1.51 -12.15 -7.85
CA LYS A 139 1.59 -13.61 -7.89
C LYS A 139 1.60 -14.16 -9.31
N ASP A 140 0.81 -13.56 -10.21
CA ASP A 140 0.70 -14.02 -11.59
C ASP A 140 1.95 -13.65 -12.41
N ARG A 141 2.52 -12.46 -12.19
CA ARG A 141 3.66 -11.95 -12.96
C ARG A 141 5.03 -12.29 -12.38
N HIS A 142 5.11 -12.44 -11.06
CA HIS A 142 6.35 -12.70 -10.32
C HIS A 142 6.16 -13.90 -9.37
N PRO A 143 5.77 -15.08 -9.88
CA PRO A 143 5.46 -16.24 -9.04
C PRO A 143 6.66 -16.75 -8.25
N LEU A 144 7.88 -16.58 -8.77
CA LEU A 144 9.11 -17.00 -8.07
C LEU A 144 9.31 -16.22 -6.78
N ASP A 145 8.92 -14.95 -6.73
CA ASP A 145 9.03 -14.08 -5.55
C ASP A 145 7.85 -14.28 -4.60
N TYR A 146 6.62 -14.31 -5.12
CA TYR A 146 5.40 -14.19 -4.29
C TYR A 146 4.57 -15.46 -4.14
N VAL A 147 4.87 -16.55 -4.85
CA VAL A 147 4.17 -17.85 -4.71
C VAL A 147 5.10 -18.89 -4.12
N THR A 148 6.26 -19.09 -4.73
CA THR A 148 7.24 -20.09 -4.28
C THR A 148 8.37 -19.50 -3.44
N GLY A 149 8.53 -18.18 -3.50
CA GLY A 149 9.63 -17.45 -2.87
C GLY A 149 9.45 -17.19 -1.38
N PRO A 150 10.44 -16.50 -0.78
CA PRO A 150 10.44 -16.18 0.65
C PRO A 150 9.26 -15.29 1.04
N LYS A 151 8.66 -14.55 0.10
CA LYS A 151 7.61 -13.54 0.35
C LYS A 151 6.19 -14.10 0.34
N LYS A 152 6.01 -15.39 0.03
CA LYS A 152 4.68 -16.03 -0.03
C LYS A 152 3.87 -15.87 1.26
N GLY A 153 4.53 -15.90 2.42
CA GLY A 153 3.89 -15.81 3.73
C GLY A 153 3.32 -14.42 3.99
N GLU A 154 4.09 -13.37 3.68
CA GLU A 154 3.68 -11.98 3.83
C GLU A 154 2.48 -11.66 2.94
N VAL A 155 2.53 -12.05 1.66
CA VAL A 155 1.41 -11.87 0.72
C VAL A 155 0.15 -12.62 1.17
N ALA A 156 0.29 -13.86 1.64
CA ALA A 156 -0.84 -14.64 2.14
C ALA A 156 -1.45 -14.00 3.40
N SER A 157 -0.60 -13.53 4.32
CA SER A 157 -1.00 -12.86 5.57
C SER A 157 -1.75 -11.57 5.27
N LEU A 158 -1.21 -10.71 4.41
CA LEU A 158 -1.86 -9.47 3.98
C LEU A 158 -3.18 -9.72 3.27
N ARG A 159 -3.22 -10.68 2.33
CA ARG A 159 -4.47 -11.04 1.64
C ARG A 159 -5.56 -11.46 2.61
N LYS A 160 -5.21 -12.27 3.62
CA LYS A 160 -6.13 -12.71 4.68
C LYS A 160 -6.64 -11.50 5.48
N ALA A 161 -5.74 -10.62 5.92
CA ALA A 161 -6.11 -9.41 6.67
C ALA A 161 -7.08 -8.51 5.88
N ILE A 162 -6.80 -8.27 4.59
CA ILE A 162 -7.68 -7.48 3.72
C ILE A 162 -9.05 -8.15 3.58
N THR A 163 -9.08 -9.46 3.34
CA THR A 163 -10.34 -10.21 3.15
C THR A 163 -11.21 -10.15 4.40
N THR A 164 -10.63 -10.39 5.58
CA THR A 164 -11.34 -10.29 6.86
C THR A 164 -11.93 -8.89 7.08
N ARG A 165 -11.18 -7.83 6.74
CA ARG A 165 -11.67 -6.45 6.85
C ARG A 165 -12.84 -6.17 5.91
N LEU A 166 -12.77 -6.63 4.66
CA LEU A 166 -13.86 -6.50 3.70
C LEU A 166 -15.12 -7.26 4.13
N GLU A 167 -14.98 -8.42 4.77
CA GLU A 167 -16.10 -9.18 5.33
C GLU A 167 -16.73 -8.48 6.53
N GLY A 168 -15.92 -7.88 7.41
CA GLY A 168 -16.40 -7.07 8.54
C GLY A 168 -17.24 -5.88 8.08
N ALA A 169 -16.74 -5.12 7.10
CA ALA A 169 -17.46 -3.96 6.55
C ALA A 169 -18.82 -4.31 5.91
N LYS A 170 -18.97 -5.52 5.34
CA LYS A 170 -20.27 -5.99 4.82
C LYS A 170 -21.30 -6.22 5.92
N LYS A 171 -20.88 -6.65 7.12
CA LYS A 171 -21.77 -6.95 8.25
C LYS A 171 -22.29 -5.67 8.91
N GLU A 172 -21.50 -4.60 8.91
CA GLU A 172 -21.88 -3.29 9.47
C GLU A 172 -22.93 -2.56 8.61
N ASN A 173 -23.02 -2.87 7.32
CA ASN A 173 -23.99 -2.29 6.38
C ASN A 173 -25.32 -3.05 6.27
N ILE A 174 -25.57 -4.06 7.11
CA ILE A 174 -26.89 -4.72 7.18
C ILE A 174 -27.79 -3.86 8.07
N PRO A 175 -28.94 -3.35 7.59
CA PRO A 175 -29.86 -2.59 8.42
C PRO A 175 -30.28 -3.44 9.63
N ARG A 176 -30.10 -2.91 10.84
CA ARG A 176 -30.68 -3.56 12.03
C ARG A 176 -32.20 -3.50 11.88
N PRO A 177 -32.93 -4.61 12.11
CA PRO A 177 -34.38 -4.56 12.12
C PRO A 177 -34.83 -3.54 13.18
N GLU A 178 -35.65 -2.59 12.76
CA GLU A 178 -36.33 -1.66 13.67
C GLU A 178 -37.13 -2.49 14.68
N LYS A 179 -36.92 -2.20 15.98
CA LYS A 179 -37.68 -2.82 17.07
C LYS A 179 -39.00 -2.09 17.28
#